data_AF-A0A4V3BDM7-F1
#
_entry.id   AF-A0A4V3BDM7-F1
#
_cell.length_a   1.000
_cell.length_b   1.000
_cell.length_c   1.000
_cell.angle_alpha   90.00
_cell.angle_beta   90.00
_cell.angle_gamma   90.00
#
_symmetry.space_group_name_H-M   'P 1'
#
loop_
_entity.id
_entity.type
_entity.pdbx_description
1 polymer ?
#
loop_
_entity_poly.entity_id
_entity_poly.type
_entity_poly.pdbx_seq_one_letter_code
_entity_poly.pdbx_strand_id
1 'polypeptide(L)'
;MLKDRVEFIVLCELKKGTVLADFFGWIKVDLLKDTFVEMKDEGFISGEVLIDDLIVLKDIEITEKGRLHLEKLLQQTDYEKTYKYCQENNCLEDWVYGRA
;
A
#
# COMPACT_ATOMS: atom_id res chain seq x y z
N MET A 1 3.51 11.85 1.54
CA MET A 1 2.70 12.04 2.78
C MET A 1 1.53 11.06 2.79
N LEU A 2 1.05 10.63 3.98
CA LEU A 2 0.01 9.61 4.28
C LEU A 2 -0.32 8.61 3.15
N LYS A 3 -0.99 9.05 2.08
CA LYS A 3 -1.31 8.26 0.90
C LYS A 3 -0.10 7.56 0.28
N ASP A 4 1.02 8.26 0.11
CA ASP A 4 2.26 7.67 -0.43
C ASP A 4 2.79 6.53 0.46
N ARG A 5 2.53 6.60 1.79
CA ARG A 5 2.94 5.54 2.72
C ARG A 5 2.03 4.33 2.61
N VAL A 6 0.72 4.54 2.44
CA VAL A 6 -0.24 3.46 2.19
C VAL A 6 0.06 2.79 0.85
N GLU A 7 0.26 3.57 -0.21
CA GLU A 7 0.64 3.07 -1.53
C GLU A 7 1.93 2.26 -1.47
N PHE A 8 2.96 2.78 -0.79
CA PHE A 8 4.21 2.08 -0.58
C PHE A 8 4.00 0.71 0.08
N ILE A 9 3.21 0.65 1.16
CA ILE A 9 2.90 -0.60 1.87
C ILE A 9 2.19 -1.58 0.93
N VAL A 10 1.18 -1.12 0.19
CA VAL A 10 0.43 -1.96 -0.76
C VAL A 10 1.38 -2.55 -1.81
N LEU A 11 2.22 -1.74 -2.45
CA LEU A 11 3.17 -2.20 -3.46
C LEU A 11 4.21 -3.16 -2.87
N CYS A 12 4.69 -2.91 -1.66
CA CYS A 12 5.62 -3.80 -0.96
C CYS A 12 5.01 -5.18 -0.67
N GLU A 13 3.77 -5.23 -0.19
CA GLU A 13 3.11 -6.49 0.15
C GLU A 13 2.66 -7.27 -1.08
N LEU A 14 2.19 -6.59 -2.13
CA LEU A 14 1.93 -7.22 -3.43
C LEU A 14 3.21 -7.82 -4.03
N LYS A 15 4.35 -7.14 -3.93
CA LYS A 15 5.65 -7.66 -4.37
C LYS A 15 6.07 -8.93 -3.61
N LYS A 16 5.69 -9.06 -2.33
CA LYS A 16 5.96 -10.25 -1.51
C LYS A 16 5.00 -11.41 -1.79
N GLY A 17 3.89 -11.17 -2.50
CA GLY A 17 2.80 -12.13 -2.66
C GLY A 17 2.00 -12.34 -1.37
N THR A 18 2.02 -11.36 -0.46
CA THR A 18 1.30 -11.43 0.81
C THR A 18 -0.18 -11.12 0.63
N VAL A 19 -1.02 -11.76 1.44
CA VAL A 19 -2.43 -11.40 1.55
C VAL A 19 -2.54 -10.03 2.25
N LEU A 20 -3.08 -9.04 1.55
CA LEU A 20 -3.14 -7.67 2.05
C LEU A 20 -4.06 -7.45 3.27
N ALA A 21 -4.93 -8.42 3.58
CA ALA A 21 -5.90 -8.34 4.68
C ALA A 21 -5.26 -8.10 6.06
N ASP A 22 -4.05 -8.64 6.29
CA ASP A 22 -3.35 -8.51 7.56
C ASP A 22 -2.85 -7.08 7.85
N PHE A 23 -2.76 -6.24 6.81
CA PHE A 23 -2.21 -4.88 6.92
C PHE A 23 -3.27 -3.78 7.04
N PHE A 24 -4.52 -4.06 6.66
CA PHE A 24 -5.52 -3.01 6.47
C PHE A 24 -6.49 -2.79 7.62
N GLY A 25 -6.42 -3.59 8.69
CA GLY A 25 -7.35 -3.50 9.82
C GLY A 25 -7.40 -2.14 10.53
N TRP A 26 -6.36 -1.31 10.41
CA TRP A 26 -6.25 0.01 11.04
C TRP A 26 -6.23 1.18 10.03
N ILE A 27 -6.24 0.90 8.73
CA ILE A 27 -6.31 1.95 7.71
C ILE A 27 -7.77 2.32 7.49
N LYS A 28 -8.08 3.63 7.46
CA LYS A 28 -9.44 4.11 7.15
C LYS A 28 -9.89 3.58 5.79
N VAL A 29 -11.09 3.01 5.73
CA VAL A 29 -11.65 2.42 4.51
C VAL A 29 -11.70 3.42 3.36
N ASP A 30 -12.10 4.67 3.60
CA ASP A 30 -12.12 5.72 2.56
C ASP A 30 -10.72 5.97 1.98
N LEU A 31 -9.69 5.96 2.83
CA LEU A 31 -8.31 6.13 2.37
C LEU A 31 -7.85 4.93 1.53
N LEU A 32 -8.17 3.70 1.95
CA LEU A 32 -7.86 2.49 1.17
C LEU A 32 -8.55 2.53 -0.19
N LYS A 33 -9.84 2.90 -0.21
CA LYS A 33 -10.65 3.03 -1.42
C LYS A 33 -9.96 3.99 -2.40
N ASP A 34 -9.68 5.21 -1.95
CA ASP A 34 -9.08 6.24 -2.78
C ASP A 34 -7.68 5.85 -3.26
N THR A 35 -6.91 5.12 -2.44
CA THR A 35 -5.61 4.59 -2.84
C THR A 35 -5.73 3.50 -3.91
N PHE A 36 -6.61 2.51 -3.75
CA PHE A 36 -6.74 1.43 -4.73
C PHE A 36 -7.30 1.90 -6.08
N VAL A 37 -8.25 2.84 -6.07
CA VAL A 37 -8.76 3.45 -7.32
C VAL A 37 -7.63 4.16 -8.05
N GLU A 38 -6.89 5.03 -7.38
CA GLU A 38 -5.79 5.76 -8.02
C GLU A 38 -4.67 4.84 -8.49
N MET A 39 -4.24 3.87 -7.67
CA MET A 39 -3.22 2.90 -8.09
C MET A 39 -3.64 2.12 -9.33
N LYS A 40 -4.94 1.82 -9.48
CA LYS A 40 -5.49 1.14 -10.67
C LYS A 40 -5.55 2.09 -11.87
N ASP A 41 -6.05 3.31 -11.68
CA ASP A 41 -6.16 4.31 -12.75
C ASP A 41 -4.77 4.74 -13.28
N GLU A 42 -3.79 4.82 -12.38
CA GLU A 42 -2.39 5.05 -12.71
C GLU A 42 -1.71 3.80 -13.28
N GLY A 43 -2.35 2.62 -13.20
CA GLY A 43 -1.82 1.37 -13.74
C GLY A 43 -0.64 0.81 -12.95
N PHE A 44 -0.50 1.13 -11.66
CA PHE A 44 0.48 0.51 -10.77
C PHE A 44 0.08 -0.91 -10.36
N ILE A 45 -1.22 -1.18 -10.34
CA ILE A 45 -1.78 -2.50 -10.06
C ILE A 45 -2.74 -2.92 -11.17
N SER A 46 -2.84 -4.23 -11.38
CA SER A 46 -3.87 -4.86 -12.22
C SER A 46 -4.90 -5.59 -11.36
N GLY A 47 -5.97 -6.10 -11.99
CA GLY A 47 -7.03 -6.86 -11.35
C GLY A 47 -8.32 -6.06 -11.10
N GLU A 48 -9.22 -6.66 -10.32
CA GLU A 48 -10.52 -6.06 -10.00
C GLU A 48 -10.51 -5.43 -8.62
N VAL A 49 -10.86 -4.14 -8.58
CA VAL A 49 -11.15 -3.38 -7.37
C VAL A 49 -12.63 -3.07 -7.43
N LEU A 50 -13.41 -3.75 -6.59
CA LEU A 50 -14.85 -3.52 -6.47
C LEU A 50 -15.09 -2.74 -5.17
N ILE A 51 -15.85 -1.66 -5.27
CA ILE A 51 -16.07 -0.75 -4.16
C ILE A 51 -17.56 -0.48 -4.01
N ASP A 52 -18.17 -1.19 -3.06
CA ASP A 52 -19.54 -0.95 -2.58
C ASP A 52 -19.45 -0.56 -1.09
N ASP A 53 -20.18 -1.26 -0.21
CA ASP A 53 -20.08 -1.15 1.26
C ASP A 53 -18.77 -1.77 1.81
N LEU A 54 -18.02 -2.49 0.97
CA LEU A 54 -16.75 -3.14 1.26
C LEU A 54 -15.80 -2.95 0.07
N ILE A 55 -14.49 -2.98 0.34
CA ILE A 55 -13.45 -3.04 -0.69
C ILE A 55 -13.14 -4.50 -0.97
N VAL A 56 -13.39 -4.95 -2.20
CA VAL A 56 -13.06 -6.31 -2.65
C VAL A 56 -11.97 -6.22 -3.70
N LEU A 57 -10.86 -6.91 -3.44
CA LEU A 57 -9.69 -7.01 -4.29
C LEU A 57 -9.64 -8.43 -4.87
N LYS A 58 -9.73 -8.57 -6.20
CA LYS A 58 -9.59 -9.87 -6.88
C LYS A 58 -8.45 -9.83 -7.89
N ASP A 59 -7.64 -10.87 -7.86
CA ASP A 59 -6.49 -11.07 -8.76
C ASP A 59 -5.63 -9.80 -8.86
N ILE A 60 -5.46 -9.11 -7.72
CA ILE A 60 -4.65 -7.89 -7.66
C ILE A 60 -3.18 -8.28 -7.72
N GLU A 61 -2.50 -7.72 -8.71
CA GLU A 61 -1.08 -7.91 -8.92
C GLU A 61 -0.39 -6.56 -9.14
N ILE A 62 0.89 -6.48 -8.77
CA ILE A 62 1.73 -5.32 -9.09
C ILE A 62 2.12 -5.36 -10.57
N THR A 63 1.90 -4.27 -11.29
CA THR A 63 2.34 -4.16 -12.70
C THR A 63 3.82 -3.80 -12.77
N GLU A 64 4.41 -3.89 -13.98
CA GLU A 64 5.77 -3.39 -14.21
C GLU A 64 5.90 -1.89 -13.87
N LYS A 65 4.86 -1.10 -14.16
CA LYS A 65 4.83 0.33 -13.82
C LYS A 65 4.83 0.53 -12.30
N GLY A 66 4.04 -0.25 -11.57
CA GLY A 66 4.02 -0.24 -10.10
C GLY A 66 5.36 -0.68 -9.50
N ARG A 67 6.02 -1.67 -10.10
CA ARG A 67 7.36 -2.14 -9.69
C ARG A 67 8.40 -1.04 -9.83
N LEU A 68 8.42 -0.34 -10.97
CA LEU A 68 9.32 0.80 -11.19
C LEU A 68 8.99 1.98 -10.28
N HIS A 69 7.71 2.22 -9.98
CA HIS A 69 7.30 3.25 -9.02
C HIS A 69 7.82 2.92 -7.62
N LEU A 70 7.64 1.68 -7.15
CA LEU A 70 8.16 1.21 -5.87
C LEU A 70 9.68 1.37 -5.78
N GLU A 71 10.43 1.02 -6.83
CA GLU A 71 11.88 1.22 -6.88
C GLU A 71 12.28 2.69 -6.72
N LYS A 72 11.52 3.63 -7.30
CA LYS A 72 11.75 5.07 -7.11
C LYS A 72 11.49 5.50 -5.67
N LEU A 73 10.40 5.04 -5.04
CA LEU A 73 10.09 5.35 -3.65
C LEU A 73 11.19 4.85 -2.70
N LEU A 74 11.70 3.64 -2.94
CA LEU A 74 12.81 3.04 -2.20
C LEU A 74 14.12 3.84 -2.33
N GLN A 75 14.33 4.52 -3.46
CA GLN A 75 15.52 5.36 -3.68
C GLN A 75 15.41 6.76 -3.05
N GLN A 76 14.19 7.26 -2.82
CA GLN A 76 13.97 8.66 -2.45
C GLN A 76 13.79 8.89 -0.94
N THR A 77 13.71 7.85 -0.11
CA THR A 77 13.39 7.98 1.32
C THR A 77 13.91 6.80 2.16
N ASP A 78 13.97 6.95 3.48
CA ASP A 78 14.19 5.84 4.42
C ASP A 78 12.96 4.91 4.56
N TYR A 79 12.04 4.91 3.59
CA TYR A 79 10.79 4.13 3.62
C TYR A 79 11.02 2.65 3.90
N GLU A 80 12.00 2.00 3.27
CA GLU A 80 12.26 0.58 3.51
C GLU A 80 12.69 0.32 4.97
N LYS A 81 13.58 1.17 5.49
CA LYS A 81 14.09 1.02 6.85
C LYS A 81 13.01 1.29 7.88
N THR A 82 12.26 2.39 7.72
CA THR A 82 11.17 2.73 8.62
C THR A 82 10.05 1.70 8.54
N TYR A 83 9.72 1.22 7.34
CA TYR A 83 8.72 0.17 7.16
C TYR A 83 9.10 -1.11 7.90
N LYS A 84 10.33 -1.58 7.72
CA LYS A 84 10.84 -2.78 8.41
C LYS A 84 10.84 -2.60 9.92
N TYR A 85 11.34 -1.45 10.41
CA TYR A 85 11.30 -1.12 11.83
C TYR A 85 9.87 -1.14 12.38
N CYS A 86 8.93 -0.52 11.66
CA CYS A 86 7.53 -0.44 12.07
C CYS A 86 6.82 -1.79 12.05
N GLN A 87 7.15 -2.67 11.08
CA GLN A 87 6.69 -4.06 11.05
C GLN A 87 7.18 -4.83 12.29
N GLU A 88 8.44 -4.66 12.68
CA GLU A 88 9.04 -5.37 13.82
C GLU A 88 8.57 -4.84 15.19
N ASN A 89 8.14 -3.57 15.25
CA ASN A 89 7.80 -2.87 16.50
C ASN A 89 6.31 -2.50 16.64
N ASN A 90 5.43 -3.01 15.77
CA ASN A 90 3.99 -2.73 15.78
C ASN A 90 3.62 -1.23 15.74
N CYS A 91 4.39 -0.40 15.01
CA CYS A 91 4.14 1.04 14.89
C CYS A 91 3.86 1.50 13.45
N LEU A 92 3.37 0.59 12.60
CA LEU A 92 2.96 0.91 11.22
C LEU A 92 1.85 1.95 11.16
N GLU A 93 0.84 1.86 12.05
CA GLU A 93 -0.25 2.83 12.12
C GLU A 93 0.31 4.25 12.37
N ASP A 94 1.12 4.40 13.42
CA ASP A 94 1.68 5.70 13.80
C ASP A 94 2.56 6.28 12.70
N TRP A 95 3.36 5.45 12.04
CA TRP A 95 4.18 5.89 10.92
C TRP A 95 3.34 6.36 9.72
N VAL A 96 2.32 5.58 9.34
CA VAL A 96 1.41 5.95 8.24
C VAL A 96 0.73 7.29 8.55
N TYR A 97 0.14 7.44 9.73
CA TYR A 97 -0.56 8.66 10.14
C TYR A 97 0.36 9.80 10.59
N GLY A 98 1.68 9.61 10.63
CA GLY A 98 2.63 10.64 11.06
C GLY A 98 2.50 11.04 12.53
N ARG A 99 2.14 10.08 13.38
CA ARG A 99 2.06 10.22 14.85
C ARG A 99 3.36 9.85 15.56
N ALA A 100 4.35 9.37 14.80
CA ALA A 100 5.71 9.00 15.23
C ALA A 100 6.75 10.06 14.86
#